data_AF-A0A4Q4RNV4-F1
#
_entry.id   AF-A0A4Q4RNV4-F1
#
_cell.length_a   1.000
_cell.length_b   1.000
_cell.length_c   1.000
_cell.angle_alpha   90.00
_cell.angle_beta   90.00
_cell.angle_gamma   90.00
#
_symmetry.space_group_name_H-M   'P 1'
#
loop_
_entity.id
_entity.type
_entity.pdbx_description
1 polymer ?
#
loop_
_entity_poly.entity_id
_entity_poly.type
_entity_poly.pdbx_seq_one_letter_code
_entity_poly.pdbx_strand_id
1 'polypeptide(L)'
;MASLQRLAVQRSPAYKPAGVKSYVYAMTKYGFHPTKPGPYFQAKVMSQQGKFGRVGGRMRSHYVLRKREQTSAPGGAQSKAAAPSDGGGAEGEVPAEDIQNDSLYLCEVGVGTPEQKLYLDFDTGSSDLWVWSTELPKNILSSANPSNQQVAFDPSKSSTFKKLDGETWKISYGDSSSASGDVGTDVVDLGGLKVENQAVELAKELSQQFAQGNGSGLLGLAFSSINTVSPTPQKTPVDNIIAQKTAKEQLFTAYLGSWRDANEADKGESFYTFGFIDQDVMTASGASEPNYADVDNSQGFWQIQSTSATINGETVNRSGNTSIMDTGTTLCLVDDALVDAVYKAIPGAQYDQNNQGYVFPASTSADDLPEIKLAIGDSMVTFQKEDLGFADAGNGNVYGSIQSRGSMDMDIYGDAVLKAMYAIFDMNNGSPRFGWVQRKEATQNTTAPPSQ
;
A
#
# COMPACT_ATOMS: atom_id res chain seq x y z
N MET A 1 17.88 0.55 43.75
CA MET A 1 17.16 1.42 42.79
C MET A 1 18.19 2.03 41.85
N ALA A 2 17.92 2.04 40.55
CA ALA A 2 18.68 2.79 39.55
C ALA A 2 17.69 3.66 38.79
N SER A 3 18.04 4.93 38.54
CA SER A 3 17.14 5.89 37.90
C SER A 3 17.10 5.69 36.38
N LEU A 4 15.94 5.28 35.86
CA LEU A 4 15.69 5.28 34.42
C LEU A 4 15.59 6.74 33.92
N GLN A 5 16.47 7.13 33.02
CA GLN A 5 16.40 8.40 32.31
C GLN A 5 15.84 8.15 30.91
N ARG A 6 14.73 8.80 30.53
CA ARG A 6 14.23 8.77 29.14
C ARG A 6 15.27 9.44 28.24
N LEU A 7 15.76 8.70 27.24
CA LEU A 7 16.41 9.26 26.07
C LEU A 7 15.33 9.67 25.07
N ALA A 8 15.51 10.82 24.41
CA ALA A 8 14.67 11.21 23.28
C ALA A 8 15.05 10.38 22.04
N VAL A 9 14.05 9.95 21.26
CA VAL A 9 14.28 9.22 20.00
C VAL A 9 14.93 10.18 18.99
N GLN A 10 16.24 10.02 18.76
CA GLN A 10 16.95 10.88 17.80
C GLN A 10 16.80 10.33 16.39
N ARG A 11 15.83 10.90 15.68
CA ARG A 11 15.35 10.46 14.37
C ARG A 11 16.44 10.57 13.28
N SER A 12 16.89 9.42 12.77
CA SER A 12 18.02 9.23 11.81
C SER A 12 18.02 10.22 10.63
N PRO A 13 19.02 11.10 10.43
CA PRO A 13 19.00 12.10 9.36
C PRO A 13 19.21 11.48 7.96
N ALA A 14 18.16 10.88 7.40
CA ALA A 14 18.07 10.36 6.02
C ALA A 14 16.75 10.69 5.25
N TYR A 15 15.58 10.78 5.91
CA TYR A 15 14.26 10.99 5.29
C TYR A 15 13.56 12.33 5.63
N LYS A 16 12.44 12.66 4.98
CA LYS A 16 11.53 13.77 5.36
C LYS A 16 10.12 13.38 4.91
N PRO A 17 9.10 13.33 5.77
CA PRO A 17 7.72 13.10 5.34
C PRO A 17 7.25 14.21 4.39
N ALA A 18 6.37 13.87 3.45
CA ALA A 18 5.67 14.81 2.59
C ALA A 18 4.58 14.03 1.83
N GLY A 19 3.30 14.43 1.91
CA GLY A 19 2.22 13.72 1.22
C GLY A 19 2.37 13.68 -0.31
N VAL A 20 3.10 14.66 -0.85
CA VAL A 20 3.65 14.70 -2.21
C VAL A 20 4.34 13.40 -2.62
N LYS A 21 5.01 12.69 -1.70
CA LYS A 21 5.70 11.42 -1.98
C LYS A 21 4.71 10.29 -2.23
N SER A 22 3.71 10.12 -1.36
CA SER A 22 2.67 9.12 -1.53
C SER A 22 1.86 9.39 -2.81
N TYR A 23 1.59 10.66 -3.11
CA TYR A 23 0.97 11.04 -4.38
C TYR A 23 1.87 10.72 -5.59
N VAL A 24 3.15 11.07 -5.52
CA VAL A 24 4.15 10.70 -6.54
C VAL A 24 4.30 9.19 -6.69
N TYR A 25 4.14 8.40 -5.63
CA TYR A 25 4.16 6.93 -5.65
C TYR A 25 2.87 6.33 -6.23
N ALA A 26 1.72 6.97 -6.07
CA ALA A 26 0.47 6.56 -6.70
C ALA A 26 0.38 6.95 -8.19
N MET A 27 0.89 8.14 -8.59
CA MET A 27 1.16 8.56 -10.00
C MET A 27 2.01 7.57 -10.81
N THR A 28 2.56 6.60 -10.10
CA THR A 28 3.74 5.82 -10.41
C THR A 28 3.34 4.37 -10.49
N LYS A 29 2.83 3.78 -9.41
CA LYS A 29 2.28 2.42 -9.39
C LYS A 29 1.26 2.20 -10.53
N TYR A 30 0.44 3.22 -10.81
CA TYR A 30 -0.58 3.20 -11.86
C TYR A 30 -0.25 4.01 -13.11
N GLY A 31 0.96 4.58 -13.19
CA GLY A 31 1.46 5.20 -14.43
C GLY A 31 0.63 6.36 -14.99
N PHE A 32 -0.13 7.09 -14.16
CA PHE A 32 -1.03 8.15 -14.64
C PHE A 32 -0.37 9.54 -14.81
N HIS A 33 -1.03 10.39 -15.60
CA HIS A 33 -0.63 11.78 -15.83
C HIS A 33 -1.44 12.71 -14.91
N PRO A 34 -0.82 13.71 -14.25
CA PRO A 34 -1.56 14.61 -13.37
C PRO A 34 -2.36 15.63 -14.19
N THR A 35 -3.64 15.81 -13.87
CA THR A 35 -4.52 16.82 -14.48
C THR A 35 -4.37 18.19 -13.80
N LYS A 36 -4.11 18.21 -12.49
CA LYS A 36 -3.85 19.43 -11.70
C LYS A 36 -2.34 19.79 -11.68
N PRO A 37 -1.95 21.09 -11.59
CA PRO A 37 -0.58 21.53 -11.88
C PRO A 37 0.45 21.21 -10.78
N GLY A 38 1.69 20.85 -11.12
CA GLY A 38 2.77 20.81 -10.11
C GLY A 38 4.17 20.46 -10.65
N PRO A 39 5.17 20.31 -9.76
CA PRO A 39 6.55 20.01 -10.12
C PRO A 39 6.79 18.65 -10.77
N TYR A 40 5.94 17.65 -10.54
CA TYR A 40 6.05 16.29 -11.09
C TYR A 40 5.08 16.08 -12.26
N PHE A 41 5.58 15.51 -13.36
CA PHE A 41 4.75 15.17 -14.52
C PHE A 41 5.40 14.03 -15.30
N GLN A 42 4.58 13.22 -15.97
CA GLN A 42 5.10 12.25 -16.94
C GLN A 42 5.50 12.93 -18.24
N ALA A 43 6.74 12.73 -18.66
CA ALA A 43 7.29 13.28 -19.89
C ALA A 43 7.51 12.16 -20.92
N LYS A 44 6.92 12.31 -22.11
CA LYS A 44 7.17 11.41 -23.24
C LYS A 44 8.59 11.61 -23.78
N VAL A 45 9.48 10.65 -23.50
CA VAL A 45 10.88 10.64 -23.95
C VAL A 45 11.05 9.72 -25.14
N MET A 46 11.69 10.23 -26.18
CA MET A 46 12.11 9.44 -27.35
C MET A 46 13.57 9.01 -27.18
N SER A 47 13.82 7.71 -27.05
CA SER A 47 15.17 7.14 -27.10
C SER A 47 15.43 6.52 -28.48
N GLN A 48 16.66 6.65 -28.99
CA GLN A 48 17.10 5.98 -30.23
C GLN A 48 18.12 4.90 -29.90
N GLN A 49 17.76 3.63 -30.13
CA GLN A 49 18.66 2.48 -29.95
C GLN A 49 19.20 1.96 -31.29
N GLY A 50 20.37 1.32 -31.27
CA GLY A 50 20.92 0.59 -32.42
C GLY A 50 21.60 1.45 -33.50
N LYS A 51 22.21 2.59 -33.14
CA LYS A 51 22.87 3.50 -34.10
C LYS A 51 24.30 3.05 -34.43
N PHE A 52 24.44 2.01 -35.27
CA PHE A 52 25.73 1.60 -35.85
C PHE A 52 25.98 2.31 -37.19
N GLY A 53 26.92 3.25 -37.21
CA GLY A 53 27.35 3.96 -38.42
C GLY A 53 26.26 4.83 -39.04
N ARG A 54 26.06 4.71 -40.36
CA ARG A 54 25.08 5.51 -41.14
C ARG A 54 23.67 4.90 -41.21
N VAL A 55 23.41 3.76 -40.57
CA VAL A 55 22.09 3.12 -40.57
C VAL A 55 21.21 3.69 -39.45
N GLY A 56 19.93 3.95 -39.74
CA GLY A 56 19.00 4.58 -38.82
C GLY A 56 18.65 3.68 -37.62
N GLY A 57 18.93 4.15 -36.41
CA GLY A 57 18.53 3.47 -35.17
C GLY A 57 17.02 3.55 -34.92
N ARG A 58 16.46 2.50 -34.31
CA ARG A 58 15.02 2.44 -33.94
C ARG A 58 14.71 3.47 -32.85
N MET A 59 13.71 4.31 -33.11
CA MET A 59 13.18 5.26 -32.13
C MET A 59 12.08 4.58 -31.31
N ARG A 60 12.17 4.64 -29.97
CA ARG A 60 11.14 4.17 -29.03
C ARG A 60 10.69 5.35 -28.16
N SER A 61 9.39 5.57 -28.05
CA SER A 61 8.83 6.49 -27.06
C SER A 61 8.42 5.74 -25.80
N HIS A 62 8.83 6.24 -24.64
CA HIS A 62 8.43 5.78 -23.32
C HIS A 62 8.15 7.01 -22.44
N TYR A 63 7.38 6.85 -21.38
CA TYR A 63 7.09 7.93 -20.43
C TYR A 63 8.03 7.78 -19.23
N VAL A 64 8.50 8.90 -18.68
CA VAL A 64 9.27 8.95 -17.43
C VAL A 64 8.79 10.11 -16.58
N LEU A 65 8.69 9.92 -15.26
CA LEU A 65 8.41 11.02 -14.35
C LEU A 65 9.56 12.05 -14.37
N ARG A 66 9.22 13.33 -14.37
CA ARG A 66 10.18 14.44 -14.25
C ARG A 66 9.74 15.38 -13.15
N LYS A 67 10.68 15.72 -12.25
CA LYS A 67 10.54 16.75 -11.22
C LYS A 67 11.20 18.06 -11.69
N ARG A 68 10.65 19.21 -11.31
CA ARG A 68 11.37 20.51 -11.31
C ARG A 68 12.18 20.65 -10.01
N GLU A 69 13.47 20.97 -10.10
CA GLU A 69 14.43 20.77 -9.01
C GLU A 69 14.24 21.65 -7.77
N GLN A 70 14.23 21.01 -6.59
CA GLN A 70 14.66 21.57 -5.30
C GLN A 70 14.90 20.42 -4.29
N THR A 71 15.70 20.68 -3.24
CA THR A 71 16.51 19.67 -2.52
C THR A 71 16.46 19.78 -0.97
N SER A 72 16.97 18.73 -0.30
CA SER A 72 17.42 18.64 1.12
C SER A 72 16.46 18.13 2.24
N ALA A 73 16.59 16.84 2.59
CA ALA A 73 17.39 16.31 3.73
C ALA A 73 17.03 16.73 5.22
N PRO A 74 17.36 15.94 6.30
CA PRO A 74 16.41 14.90 6.79
C PRO A 74 16.37 14.46 8.33
N GLY A 75 15.46 13.51 8.69
CA GLY A 75 15.20 12.73 9.95
C GLY A 75 14.63 11.27 9.73
N GLY A 76 14.29 10.46 10.78
CA GLY A 76 14.01 8.97 10.75
C GLY A 76 13.44 8.23 12.02
N ALA A 77 13.75 6.91 12.26
CA ALA A 77 13.10 5.95 13.24
C ALA A 77 13.88 5.67 14.58
N GLN A 78 13.68 4.66 15.50
CA GLN A 78 12.84 3.43 15.70
C GLN A 78 12.84 2.90 17.20
N SER A 79 12.05 1.86 17.62
CA SER A 79 12.24 0.96 18.83
C SER A 79 11.48 -0.42 18.69
N LYS A 80 11.45 -1.37 19.68
CA LYS A 80 11.03 -2.80 19.49
C LYS A 80 10.04 -3.45 20.51
N ALA A 81 9.31 -4.51 20.07
CA ALA A 81 8.49 -5.44 20.86
C ALA A 81 8.80 -6.96 20.58
N ALA A 82 7.89 -7.91 20.92
CA ALA A 82 8.15 -9.37 21.09
C ALA A 82 7.13 -10.32 20.38
N ALA A 83 7.35 -11.65 20.44
CA ALA A 83 6.72 -12.65 19.54
C ALA A 83 6.08 -13.91 20.20
N PRO A 84 5.03 -14.49 19.57
CA PRO A 84 4.59 -15.90 19.65
C PRO A 84 4.89 -16.65 18.32
N SER A 85 4.41 -17.87 18.03
CA SER A 85 4.45 -19.16 18.74
C SER A 85 4.18 -20.27 17.71
N ASP A 86 4.95 -21.38 17.70
CA ASP A 86 4.94 -22.36 16.60
C ASP A 86 3.69 -23.25 16.57
N GLY A 87 3.02 -23.32 15.42
CA GLY A 87 1.80 -24.12 15.20
C GLY A 87 1.30 -24.05 13.75
N GLY A 88 1.37 -25.17 13.02
CA GLY A 88 0.95 -25.26 11.62
C GLY A 88 -0.57 -25.22 11.46
N GLY A 89 -1.12 -24.03 11.19
CA GLY A 89 -2.54 -23.77 11.01
C GLY A 89 -3.09 -24.09 9.62
N ALA A 90 -4.42 -24.12 9.52
CA ALA A 90 -5.17 -24.06 8.25
C ALA A 90 -5.76 -22.66 7.99
N GLU A 91 -5.53 -21.74 8.92
CA GLU A 91 -5.84 -20.30 8.93
C GLU A 91 -4.56 -19.58 9.39
N GLY A 92 -4.47 -18.27 9.17
CA GLY A 92 -3.34 -17.46 9.63
C GLY A 92 -3.73 -16.02 9.92
N GLU A 93 -3.05 -15.42 10.89
CA GLU A 93 -3.19 -14.02 11.28
C GLU A 93 -1.82 -13.35 11.27
N VAL A 94 -1.69 -12.23 10.55
CA VAL A 94 -0.43 -11.51 10.37
C VAL A 94 -0.59 -10.09 10.88
N PRO A 95 -0.01 -9.74 12.05
CA PRO A 95 0.04 -8.37 12.53
C PRO A 95 0.78 -7.46 11.56
N ALA A 96 0.27 -6.24 11.38
CA ALA A 96 0.82 -5.21 10.50
C ALA A 96 1.28 -4.00 11.33
N GLU A 97 2.51 -3.53 11.10
CA GLU A 97 3.06 -2.35 11.77
C GLU A 97 2.83 -1.09 10.92
N ASP A 98 2.18 -0.06 11.48
CA ASP A 98 2.13 1.30 10.90
C ASP A 98 3.57 1.83 10.74
N ILE A 99 3.95 2.05 9.50
CA ILE A 99 5.21 2.69 9.15
C ILE A 99 4.96 4.14 8.69
N GLN A 100 5.61 5.07 9.41
CA GLN A 100 5.65 6.50 9.14
C GLN A 100 4.30 7.22 9.24
N ASN A 101 3.48 6.83 10.23
CA ASN A 101 2.15 7.38 10.50
C ASN A 101 1.22 7.29 9.27
N ASP A 102 0.63 6.11 9.12
CA ASP A 102 -0.30 5.67 8.08
C ASP A 102 0.29 5.64 6.66
N SER A 103 1.61 5.61 6.45
CA SER A 103 2.18 5.72 5.10
C SER A 103 2.21 4.41 4.32
N LEU A 104 2.41 3.28 5.00
CA LEU A 104 2.41 1.89 4.53
C LEU A 104 2.38 0.94 5.74
N TYR A 105 2.05 -0.34 5.54
CA TYR A 105 1.86 -1.31 6.62
C TYR A 105 2.74 -2.57 6.44
N LEU A 106 3.74 -2.76 7.31
CA LEU A 106 4.67 -3.89 7.20
C LEU A 106 4.23 -5.10 8.01
N CYS A 107 4.15 -6.24 7.35
CA CYS A 107 3.77 -7.53 7.90
C CYS A 107 5.00 -8.45 8.05
N GLU A 108 5.18 -9.11 9.20
CA GLU A 108 6.27 -10.10 9.36
C GLU A 108 5.90 -11.43 8.69
N VAL A 109 6.69 -11.83 7.68
CA VAL A 109 6.49 -13.03 6.88
C VAL A 109 7.67 -13.98 7.02
N GLY A 110 7.39 -15.26 7.23
CA GLY A 110 8.41 -16.31 7.24
C GLY A 110 8.68 -16.83 5.82
N VAL A 111 9.95 -17.00 5.43
CA VAL A 111 10.32 -17.63 4.15
C VAL A 111 11.39 -18.69 4.33
N GLY A 112 11.15 -19.89 3.81
CA GLY A 112 12.12 -20.99 3.73
C GLY A 112 12.25 -21.88 4.97
N THR A 113 13.16 -22.87 4.87
CA THR A 113 13.36 -23.91 5.90
C THR A 113 14.85 -24.05 6.26
N PRO A 114 15.33 -23.63 7.44
CA PRO A 114 14.59 -22.93 8.49
C PRO A 114 14.13 -21.54 8.04
N GLU A 115 13.09 -21.05 8.71
CA GLU A 115 12.43 -19.77 8.43
C GLU A 115 13.38 -18.58 8.51
N GLN A 116 13.34 -17.72 7.50
CA GLN A 116 13.96 -16.41 7.47
C GLN A 116 12.85 -15.36 7.49
N LYS A 117 12.82 -14.55 8.55
CA LYS A 117 11.80 -13.50 8.75
C LYS A 117 12.13 -12.26 7.92
N LEU A 118 11.13 -11.81 7.17
CA LEU A 118 11.16 -10.63 6.30
C LEU A 118 9.96 -9.73 6.66
N TYR A 119 10.03 -8.45 6.32
CA TYR A 119 8.95 -7.50 6.59
C TYR A 119 8.41 -6.98 5.27
N LEU A 120 7.24 -7.46 4.85
CA LEU A 120 6.69 -7.20 3.52
C LEU A 120 5.49 -6.26 3.60
N ASP A 121 5.40 -5.35 2.62
CA ASP A 121 4.25 -4.50 2.39
C ASP A 121 3.17 -5.32 1.65
N PHE A 122 1.95 -5.37 2.16
CA PHE A 122 0.88 -6.24 1.65
C PHE A 122 0.02 -5.46 0.66
N ASP A 123 0.05 -5.83 -0.62
CA ASP A 123 -0.37 -4.96 -1.72
C ASP A 123 -1.52 -5.57 -2.53
N THR A 124 -2.78 -5.19 -2.24
CA THR A 124 -3.95 -5.60 -3.05
C THR A 124 -4.04 -4.91 -4.42
N GLY A 125 -3.08 -4.03 -4.75
CA GLY A 125 -2.88 -3.41 -6.05
C GLY A 125 -1.75 -4.03 -6.90
N SER A 126 -1.10 -5.12 -6.48
CA SER A 126 -0.17 -5.89 -7.33
C SER A 126 -0.17 -7.40 -7.03
N SER A 127 0.54 -8.19 -7.84
CA SER A 127 0.52 -9.67 -7.80
C SER A 127 1.90 -10.33 -7.75
N ASP A 128 2.95 -9.57 -7.39
CA ASP A 128 4.33 -10.08 -7.28
C ASP A 128 4.68 -10.28 -5.80
N LEU A 129 5.23 -11.44 -5.42
CA LEU A 129 5.85 -11.62 -4.10
C LEU A 129 7.35 -11.49 -4.27
N TRP A 130 7.86 -10.29 -4.05
CA TRP A 130 9.28 -9.99 -4.24
C TRP A 130 9.98 -9.59 -2.95
N VAL A 131 11.24 -10.01 -2.83
CA VAL A 131 12.05 -9.81 -1.62
C VAL A 131 13.45 -9.29 -1.95
N TRP A 132 14.00 -8.45 -1.07
CA TRP A 132 15.43 -8.20 -0.99
C TRP A 132 16.14 -9.55 -0.84
N SER A 133 17.17 -9.81 -1.65
CA SER A 133 17.90 -11.08 -1.62
C SER A 133 19.40 -10.87 -1.38
N THR A 134 20.11 -11.92 -0.96
CA THR A 134 21.59 -11.91 -0.92
C THR A 134 22.26 -11.82 -2.30
N GLU A 135 21.49 -11.88 -3.40
CA GLU A 135 21.97 -11.59 -4.75
C GLU A 135 22.03 -10.08 -5.08
N LEU A 136 21.57 -9.19 -4.18
CA LEU A 136 21.68 -7.74 -4.32
C LEU A 136 23.16 -7.23 -4.30
N PRO A 137 23.44 -6.10 -4.97
CA PRO A 137 24.74 -5.42 -4.91
C PRO A 137 25.23 -5.18 -3.49
N LYS A 138 26.50 -5.51 -3.23
CA LYS A 138 27.11 -5.45 -1.89
C LYS A 138 27.00 -4.08 -1.21
N ASN A 139 26.96 -2.98 -1.97
CA ASN A 139 26.76 -1.64 -1.44
C ASN A 139 25.34 -1.45 -0.86
N ILE A 140 24.31 -2.01 -1.51
CA ILE A 140 22.92 -2.00 -1.00
C ILE A 140 22.85 -2.86 0.27
N LEU A 141 23.38 -4.10 0.21
CA LEU A 141 23.40 -5.00 1.38
C LEU A 141 24.20 -4.42 2.56
N SER A 142 25.29 -3.69 2.32
CA SER A 142 26.05 -3.00 3.40
C SER A 142 25.37 -1.76 3.95
N SER A 143 24.34 -1.24 3.25
CA SER A 143 23.52 -0.11 3.66
C SER A 143 22.16 -0.53 4.23
N ALA A 144 21.83 -1.82 4.19
CA ALA A 144 20.59 -2.37 4.73
C ALA A 144 20.49 -2.09 6.24
N ASN A 145 19.42 -1.43 6.65
CA ASN A 145 19.19 -1.03 8.03
C ASN A 145 18.10 -1.89 8.69
N PRO A 146 18.44 -2.76 9.67
CA PRO A 146 17.46 -3.48 10.47
C PRO A 146 16.46 -2.58 11.21
N SER A 147 16.81 -1.30 11.48
CA SER A 147 15.89 -0.32 12.06
C SER A 147 14.94 0.35 11.05
N ASN A 148 15.06 0.00 9.77
CA ASN A 148 14.06 0.24 8.73
C ASN A 148 13.37 -1.07 8.32
N GLN A 149 13.57 -2.18 9.06
CA GLN A 149 13.10 -3.53 8.70
C GLN A 149 13.65 -4.06 7.35
N GLN A 150 14.76 -3.51 6.86
CA GLN A 150 15.44 -3.99 5.66
C GLN A 150 16.24 -5.27 5.98
N VAL A 151 15.66 -6.43 5.66
CA VAL A 151 16.30 -7.75 5.78
C VAL A 151 16.35 -8.42 4.40
N ALA A 152 17.49 -9.00 4.03
CA ALA A 152 17.65 -9.72 2.76
C ALA A 152 17.55 -11.25 2.97
N PHE A 153 16.68 -11.89 2.20
CA PHE A 153 16.52 -13.34 2.15
C PHE A 153 17.77 -14.01 1.57
N ASP A 154 18.24 -15.08 2.21
CA ASP A 154 19.33 -15.90 1.69
C ASP A 154 18.80 -17.26 1.21
N PRO A 155 18.55 -17.45 -0.11
CA PRO A 155 18.08 -18.73 -0.63
C PRO A 155 19.05 -19.88 -0.35
N SER A 156 20.36 -19.60 -0.16
CA SER A 156 21.35 -20.64 0.15
C SER A 156 21.24 -21.20 1.58
N LYS A 157 20.48 -20.55 2.46
CA LYS A 157 20.18 -21.05 3.82
C LYS A 157 18.87 -21.84 3.90
N SER A 158 18.02 -21.80 2.88
CA SER A 158 16.77 -22.56 2.84
C SER A 158 16.97 -23.91 2.18
N SER A 159 16.64 -24.97 2.90
CA SER A 159 16.64 -26.35 2.41
C SER A 159 15.43 -26.72 1.55
N THR A 160 14.41 -25.85 1.51
CA THR A 160 13.20 -26.01 0.68
C THR A 160 13.21 -25.15 -0.59
N PHE A 161 14.11 -24.16 -0.67
CA PHE A 161 14.25 -23.29 -1.85
C PHE A 161 14.64 -24.09 -3.10
N LYS A 162 13.94 -23.82 -4.21
CA LYS A 162 14.22 -24.37 -5.54
C LYS A 162 14.25 -23.21 -6.53
N LYS A 163 15.34 -23.04 -7.28
CA LYS A 163 15.43 -22.02 -8.33
C LYS A 163 14.52 -22.39 -9.51
N LEU A 164 13.82 -21.41 -10.08
CA LEU A 164 13.09 -21.58 -11.34
C LEU A 164 14.00 -21.15 -12.50
N ASP A 165 14.83 -22.08 -12.97
CA ASP A 165 15.83 -21.80 -14.01
C ASP A 165 15.19 -21.32 -15.32
N GLY A 166 15.42 -20.05 -15.65
CA GLY A 166 14.90 -19.38 -16.84
C GLY A 166 13.75 -18.40 -16.56
N GLU A 167 13.13 -18.45 -15.38
CA GLU A 167 12.11 -17.49 -14.95
C GLU A 167 12.76 -16.22 -14.39
N THR A 168 12.27 -15.06 -14.84
CA THR A 168 12.75 -13.73 -14.48
C THR A 168 11.58 -12.79 -14.25
N TRP A 169 11.78 -11.77 -13.42
CA TRP A 169 10.73 -10.82 -13.06
C TRP A 169 11.23 -9.38 -13.16
N LYS A 170 10.33 -8.45 -13.47
CA LYS A 170 10.63 -7.02 -13.46
C LYS A 170 9.38 -6.18 -13.31
N ILE A 171 9.15 -5.72 -12.09
CA ILE A 171 8.21 -4.65 -11.82
C ILE A 171 8.89 -3.28 -12.04
N SER A 172 8.13 -2.28 -12.49
CA SER A 172 8.65 -0.93 -12.71
C SER A 172 7.51 0.07 -12.54
N TYR A 173 7.54 0.75 -11.39
CA TYR A 173 6.58 1.78 -11.03
C TYR A 173 7.04 3.12 -11.64
N GLY A 174 6.09 3.96 -12.05
CA GLY A 174 6.28 5.14 -12.89
C GLY A 174 7.14 6.30 -12.37
N ASP A 175 7.60 6.30 -11.10
CA ASP A 175 8.59 7.26 -10.57
C ASP A 175 10.01 6.87 -10.99
N SER A 176 10.13 5.79 -11.77
CA SER A 176 11.36 5.06 -12.08
C SER A 176 11.90 4.26 -10.88
N SER A 177 11.07 3.99 -9.87
CA SER A 177 11.34 2.89 -8.95
C SER A 177 11.06 1.55 -9.63
N SER A 178 11.88 0.56 -9.32
CA SER A 178 11.81 -0.75 -9.96
C SER A 178 12.53 -1.76 -9.10
N ALA A 179 12.05 -2.99 -9.15
CA ALA A 179 12.75 -4.15 -8.64
C ALA A 179 12.76 -5.23 -9.73
N SER A 180 13.84 -6.00 -9.82
CA SER A 180 13.95 -7.08 -10.82
C SER A 180 15.03 -8.09 -10.48
N GLY A 181 14.89 -9.30 -10.98
CA GLY A 181 15.86 -10.39 -10.82
C GLY A 181 15.37 -11.71 -11.40
N ASP A 182 15.63 -12.80 -10.69
CA ASP A 182 15.12 -14.13 -11.03
C ASP A 182 14.28 -14.72 -9.89
N VAL A 183 13.70 -15.90 -10.11
CA VAL A 183 12.64 -16.46 -9.27
C VAL A 183 13.06 -17.82 -8.71
N GLY A 184 12.57 -18.15 -7.52
CA GLY A 184 12.52 -19.51 -7.02
C GLY A 184 11.16 -19.82 -6.40
N THR A 185 10.95 -21.07 -5.99
CA THR A 185 9.84 -21.45 -5.12
C THR A 185 10.37 -21.84 -3.75
N ASP A 186 9.68 -21.44 -2.69
CA ASP A 186 9.97 -21.88 -1.32
C ASP A 186 8.68 -22.04 -0.50
N VAL A 187 8.81 -22.38 0.78
CA VAL A 187 7.71 -22.27 1.77
C VAL A 187 7.60 -20.82 2.20
N VAL A 188 6.39 -20.27 2.20
CA VAL A 188 6.06 -18.96 2.79
C VAL A 188 5.09 -19.17 3.94
N ASP A 189 5.34 -18.55 5.09
CA ASP A 189 4.49 -18.61 6.28
C ASP A 189 3.81 -17.26 6.55
N LEU A 190 2.48 -17.29 6.58
CA LEU A 190 1.61 -16.17 6.87
C LEU A 190 0.87 -16.43 8.19
N GLY A 191 1.53 -16.15 9.32
CA GLY A 191 0.87 -16.24 10.63
C GLY A 191 0.52 -17.66 11.09
N GLY A 192 1.34 -18.64 10.75
CA GLY A 192 1.11 -20.07 10.93
C GLY A 192 0.54 -20.78 9.69
N LEU A 193 0.04 -20.01 8.70
CA LEU A 193 -0.46 -20.55 7.44
C LEU A 193 0.68 -20.74 6.43
N LYS A 194 1.25 -21.95 6.40
CA LYS A 194 2.31 -22.33 5.44
C LYS A 194 1.75 -22.58 4.04
N VAL A 195 2.27 -21.82 3.06
CA VAL A 195 2.02 -21.92 1.62
C VAL A 195 3.21 -22.60 0.96
N GLU A 196 2.97 -23.76 0.36
CA GLU A 196 4.00 -24.66 -0.17
C GLU A 196 4.39 -24.30 -1.61
N ASN A 197 5.70 -24.22 -1.90
CA ASN A 197 6.24 -23.90 -3.23
C ASN A 197 5.71 -22.57 -3.81
N GLN A 198 5.44 -21.58 -2.94
CA GLN A 198 5.12 -20.22 -3.37
C GLN A 198 6.29 -19.63 -4.15
N ALA A 199 6.01 -18.95 -5.26
CA ALA A 199 7.01 -18.20 -5.99
C ALA A 199 7.52 -17.03 -5.14
N VAL A 200 8.84 -16.91 -5.01
CA VAL A 200 9.57 -15.86 -4.31
C VAL A 200 10.51 -15.21 -5.31
N GLU A 201 10.25 -13.95 -5.62
CA GLU A 201 10.92 -13.18 -6.65
C GLU A 201 12.13 -12.45 -6.03
N LEU A 202 13.34 -12.90 -6.38
CA LEU A 202 14.57 -12.46 -5.73
C LEU A 202 15.06 -11.16 -6.37
N ALA A 203 15.09 -10.06 -5.60
CA ALA A 203 15.61 -8.79 -6.09
C ALA A 203 17.13 -8.87 -6.29
N LYS A 204 17.56 -8.49 -7.50
CA LYS A 204 18.97 -8.31 -7.89
C LYS A 204 19.28 -6.85 -8.23
N GLU A 205 18.30 -6.15 -8.78
CA GLU A 205 18.33 -4.71 -8.95
C GLU A 205 17.19 -4.09 -8.14
N LEU A 206 17.52 -3.03 -7.39
CA LEU A 206 16.55 -2.14 -6.73
C LEU A 206 16.86 -0.71 -7.14
N SER A 207 15.82 0.08 -7.35
CA SER A 207 15.94 1.53 -7.42
C SER A 207 16.38 2.13 -6.08
N GLN A 208 16.82 3.38 -6.11
CA GLN A 208 17.23 4.09 -4.91
C GLN A 208 16.08 4.23 -3.90
N GLN A 209 14.83 4.35 -4.36
CA GLN A 209 13.64 4.47 -3.54
C GLN A 209 13.48 3.25 -2.61
N PHE A 210 13.46 2.04 -3.17
CA PHE A 210 13.37 0.82 -2.35
C PHE A 210 14.62 0.64 -1.48
N ALA A 211 15.82 0.88 -2.01
CA ALA A 211 17.06 0.76 -1.24
C ALA A 211 17.17 1.75 -0.06
N GLN A 212 16.36 2.82 -0.02
CA GLN A 212 16.33 3.83 1.05
C GLN A 212 15.01 3.83 1.87
N GLY A 213 14.06 2.95 1.53
CA GLY A 213 12.75 2.86 2.16
C GLY A 213 12.74 2.06 3.47
N ASN A 214 11.54 1.62 3.84
CA ASN A 214 11.30 0.61 4.87
C ASN A 214 11.00 -0.75 4.23
N GLY A 215 11.18 -1.83 5.00
CA GLY A 215 10.79 -3.19 4.62
C GLY A 215 11.79 -3.96 3.75
N SER A 216 11.43 -5.22 3.53
CA SER A 216 12.16 -6.26 2.78
C SER A 216 11.58 -6.53 1.39
N GLY A 217 10.47 -5.90 1.00
CA GLY A 217 9.80 -6.17 -0.28
C GLY A 217 8.29 -6.06 -0.18
N LEU A 218 7.58 -6.59 -1.18
CA LEU A 218 6.11 -6.61 -1.25
C LEU A 218 5.58 -8.04 -1.34
N LEU A 219 4.34 -8.23 -0.89
CA LEU A 219 3.53 -9.42 -1.13
C LEU A 219 2.24 -9.01 -1.84
N GLY A 220 2.19 -9.26 -3.14
CA GLY A 220 1.01 -8.97 -3.98
C GLY A 220 -0.20 -9.83 -3.63
N LEU A 221 -1.34 -9.17 -3.44
CA LEU A 221 -2.64 -9.73 -3.07
C LEU A 221 -3.75 -9.43 -4.10
N ALA A 222 -3.41 -8.82 -5.24
CA ALA A 222 -4.28 -8.74 -6.41
C ALA A 222 -4.36 -10.09 -7.16
N PHE A 223 -5.09 -10.16 -8.27
CA PHE A 223 -5.29 -11.40 -9.01
C PHE A 223 -4.05 -11.76 -9.85
N SER A 224 -3.62 -13.02 -9.84
CA SER A 224 -2.36 -13.48 -10.47
C SER A 224 -2.22 -13.19 -11.99
N SER A 225 -3.31 -12.80 -12.65
CA SER A 225 -3.34 -12.29 -14.04
C SER A 225 -2.41 -11.11 -14.32
N ILE A 226 -1.95 -10.37 -13.31
CA ILE A 226 -1.00 -9.25 -13.45
C ILE A 226 0.38 -9.48 -12.81
N ASN A 227 0.73 -10.73 -12.46
CA ASN A 227 2.09 -11.07 -11.98
C ASN A 227 3.14 -10.86 -13.10
N THR A 228 4.32 -10.30 -12.77
CA THR A 228 5.33 -9.91 -13.77
C THR A 228 6.35 -10.99 -14.16
N VAL A 229 6.25 -12.21 -13.62
CA VAL A 229 7.19 -13.30 -13.92
C VAL A 229 7.06 -13.77 -15.38
N SER A 230 8.21 -14.02 -16.01
CA SER A 230 8.36 -14.30 -17.43
C SER A 230 9.51 -15.30 -17.68
N PRO A 231 9.33 -16.33 -18.53
CA PRO A 231 8.20 -16.53 -19.45
C PRO A 231 6.88 -17.05 -18.84
N THR A 232 6.86 -17.49 -17.58
CA THR A 232 5.67 -18.13 -16.96
C THR A 232 5.18 -17.32 -15.74
N PRO A 233 4.07 -16.56 -15.88
CA PRO A 233 3.47 -15.86 -14.74
C PRO A 233 3.14 -16.79 -13.59
N GLN A 234 3.44 -16.36 -12.37
CA GLN A 234 3.28 -17.15 -11.15
C GLN A 234 1.98 -16.80 -10.42
N LYS A 235 1.66 -17.60 -9.40
CA LYS A 235 0.51 -17.38 -8.52
C LYS A 235 0.86 -16.53 -7.30
N THR A 236 -0.06 -15.66 -6.89
CA THR A 236 -0.02 -15.02 -5.58
C THR A 236 -0.20 -16.05 -4.45
N PRO A 237 0.20 -15.71 -3.21
CA PRO A 237 -0.01 -16.58 -2.05
C PRO A 237 -1.47 -17.00 -1.87
N VAL A 238 -2.43 -16.13 -2.16
CA VAL A 238 -3.86 -16.41 -2.01
C VAL A 238 -4.33 -17.45 -3.04
N ASP A 239 -3.95 -17.32 -4.31
CA ASP A 239 -4.24 -18.33 -5.34
C ASP A 239 -3.59 -19.69 -5.08
N ASN A 240 -2.52 -19.71 -4.27
CA ASN A 240 -1.88 -20.94 -3.79
C ASN A 240 -2.55 -21.48 -2.50
N ILE A 241 -2.95 -20.62 -1.56
CA ILE A 241 -3.77 -21.00 -0.38
C ILE A 241 -5.06 -21.67 -0.84
N ILE A 242 -5.81 -21.04 -1.76
CA ILE A 242 -7.06 -21.58 -2.31
C ILE A 242 -6.85 -22.96 -2.94
N ALA A 243 -5.75 -23.14 -3.68
CA ALA A 243 -5.42 -24.42 -4.33
C ALA A 243 -4.93 -25.50 -3.36
N GLN A 244 -4.32 -25.13 -2.23
CA GLN A 244 -3.69 -26.06 -1.27
C GLN A 244 -4.57 -26.37 -0.04
N LYS A 245 -5.52 -25.48 0.29
CA LYS A 245 -6.31 -25.48 1.54
C LYS A 245 -7.82 -25.48 1.26
N THR A 246 -8.25 -26.21 0.23
CA THR A 246 -9.60 -26.21 -0.38
C THR A 246 -10.81 -26.48 0.55
N ALA A 247 -10.58 -26.75 1.84
CA ALA A 247 -11.61 -26.98 2.86
C ALA A 247 -11.88 -25.75 3.77
N LYS A 248 -11.37 -24.58 3.39
CA LYS A 248 -11.52 -23.29 4.09
C LYS A 248 -12.17 -22.23 3.19
N GLU A 249 -12.59 -21.13 3.80
CA GLU A 249 -13.12 -19.98 3.07
C GLU A 249 -12.00 -19.36 2.21
N GLN A 250 -12.33 -19.07 0.96
CA GLN A 250 -11.38 -18.63 -0.06
C GLN A 250 -11.22 -17.10 0.00
N LEU A 251 -10.87 -16.58 1.17
CA LEU A 251 -10.78 -15.15 1.44
C LEU A 251 -9.57 -14.79 2.31
N PHE A 252 -9.23 -13.51 2.29
CA PHE A 252 -8.39 -12.85 3.29
C PHE A 252 -9.06 -11.55 3.72
N THR A 253 -8.60 -10.97 4.83
CA THR A 253 -9.12 -9.68 5.32
C THR A 253 -7.99 -8.72 5.66
N ALA A 254 -8.29 -7.43 5.70
CA ALA A 254 -7.41 -6.39 6.18
C ALA A 254 -8.15 -5.54 7.22
N TYR A 255 -7.56 -5.43 8.41
CA TYR A 255 -7.94 -4.46 9.44
C TYR A 255 -6.78 -3.49 9.58
N LEU A 256 -6.96 -2.25 9.13
CA LEU A 256 -5.94 -1.21 9.21
C LEU A 256 -6.39 -0.15 10.22
N GLY A 257 -5.52 0.17 11.17
CA GLY A 257 -5.70 1.20 12.19
C GLY A 257 -4.62 2.27 12.10
N SER A 258 -4.76 3.30 12.92
CA SER A 258 -3.88 4.47 12.90
C SER A 258 -3.19 4.72 14.24
N TRP A 259 -1.99 5.32 14.20
CA TRP A 259 -1.36 5.97 15.36
C TRP A 259 -2.28 6.98 16.07
N ARG A 260 -3.31 7.49 15.39
CA ARG A 260 -4.34 8.39 15.93
C ARG A 260 -5.21 7.71 16.98
N ASP A 261 -5.46 6.42 16.81
CA ASP A 261 -6.48 5.63 17.51
C ASP A 261 -5.98 5.12 18.88
N ALA A 262 -4.82 5.58 19.36
CA ALA A 262 -4.17 5.10 20.57
C ALA A 262 -4.99 5.27 21.90
N ASN A 263 -6.19 5.87 21.83
CA ASN A 263 -7.16 5.98 22.94
C ASN A 263 -8.47 5.19 22.69
N GLU A 264 -8.64 4.61 21.50
CA GLU A 264 -9.78 3.78 21.11
C GLU A 264 -9.65 2.35 21.67
N ALA A 265 -10.68 1.52 21.46
CA ALA A 265 -10.74 0.18 22.05
C ALA A 265 -9.62 -0.76 21.55
N ASP A 266 -9.34 -0.72 20.25
CA ASP A 266 -8.27 -1.50 19.61
C ASP A 266 -6.89 -0.83 19.71
N LYS A 267 -6.82 0.47 20.06
CA LYS A 267 -5.59 1.27 20.16
C LYS A 267 -4.83 1.43 18.83
N GLY A 268 -5.49 1.28 17.69
CA GLY A 268 -4.88 1.32 16.35
C GLY A 268 -4.24 0.00 15.91
N GLU A 269 -4.59 -1.11 16.56
CA GLU A 269 -4.16 -2.46 16.14
C GLU A 269 -4.52 -2.72 14.66
N SER A 270 -3.58 -3.31 13.93
CA SER A 270 -3.66 -3.55 12.48
C SER A 270 -3.18 -4.97 12.15
N PHE A 271 -3.89 -5.69 11.29
CA PHE A 271 -3.59 -7.08 10.94
C PHE A 271 -4.30 -7.54 9.66
N TYR A 272 -3.82 -8.65 9.10
CA TYR A 272 -4.46 -9.40 8.02
C TYR A 272 -4.83 -10.81 8.49
N THR A 273 -6.01 -11.31 8.10
CA THR A 273 -6.38 -12.72 8.31
C THR A 273 -6.43 -13.47 6.98
N PHE A 274 -6.15 -14.77 7.00
CA PHE A 274 -6.25 -15.65 5.82
C PHE A 274 -7.09 -16.88 6.17
N GLY A 275 -8.16 -17.10 5.40
CA GLY A 275 -9.06 -18.27 5.53
C GLY A 275 -10.23 -18.12 6.50
N PHE A 276 -10.40 -16.96 7.16
CA PHE A 276 -11.51 -16.66 8.07
C PHE A 276 -11.79 -15.15 8.18
N ILE A 277 -13.04 -14.78 8.52
CA ILE A 277 -13.45 -13.42 8.91
C ILE A 277 -13.45 -13.34 10.44
N ASP A 278 -12.79 -12.33 11.01
CA ASP A 278 -12.75 -12.12 12.46
C ASP A 278 -14.13 -11.72 13.02
N GLN A 279 -14.58 -12.45 14.03
CA GLN A 279 -15.92 -12.28 14.60
C GLN A 279 -15.99 -11.26 15.74
N ASP A 280 -14.87 -10.95 16.39
CA ASP A 280 -14.80 -9.94 17.43
C ASP A 280 -14.76 -8.53 16.81
N VAL A 281 -14.06 -8.35 15.68
CA VAL A 281 -14.12 -7.13 14.84
C VAL A 281 -15.52 -6.90 14.27
N MET A 282 -16.17 -7.94 13.75
CA MET A 282 -17.58 -7.86 13.29
C MET A 282 -18.52 -7.46 14.44
N THR A 283 -18.32 -8.04 15.63
CA THR A 283 -19.10 -7.72 16.84
C THR A 283 -18.84 -6.30 17.35
N ALA A 284 -17.60 -5.81 17.33
CA ALA A 284 -17.25 -4.43 17.68
C ALA A 284 -17.85 -3.43 16.68
N SER A 285 -17.74 -3.71 15.39
CA SER A 285 -18.44 -3.00 14.30
C SER A 285 -19.97 -3.12 14.42
N GLY A 286 -20.48 -4.06 15.23
CA GLY A 286 -21.90 -4.27 15.49
C GLY A 286 -22.67 -4.71 14.25
N ALA A 287 -21.98 -5.35 13.31
CA ALA A 287 -22.53 -5.88 12.08
C ALA A 287 -22.73 -7.40 12.24
N SER A 288 -23.89 -7.91 11.83
CA SER A 288 -24.13 -9.36 11.78
C SER A 288 -23.63 -10.00 10.49
N GLU A 289 -23.49 -9.21 9.42
CA GLU A 289 -23.09 -9.61 8.07
C GLU A 289 -22.36 -8.43 7.40
N PRO A 290 -21.36 -8.66 6.53
CA PRO A 290 -20.74 -7.59 5.75
C PRO A 290 -21.64 -7.02 4.65
N ASN A 291 -21.40 -5.75 4.28
CA ASN A 291 -21.86 -5.23 2.99
C ASN A 291 -21.00 -5.85 1.90
N TYR A 292 -21.59 -6.38 0.83
CA TYR A 292 -20.82 -6.94 -0.30
C TYR A 292 -21.07 -6.16 -1.60
N ALA A 293 -20.03 -6.06 -2.41
CA ALA A 293 -20.09 -5.58 -3.79
C ALA A 293 -19.34 -6.54 -4.73
N ASP A 294 -19.85 -6.72 -5.95
CA ASP A 294 -19.24 -7.56 -6.99
C ASP A 294 -17.91 -6.95 -7.47
N VAL A 295 -16.91 -7.81 -7.76
CA VAL A 295 -15.57 -7.39 -8.21
C VAL A 295 -15.35 -7.71 -9.69
N ASP A 296 -14.99 -6.68 -10.47
CA ASP A 296 -14.52 -6.82 -11.84
C ASP A 296 -13.00 -7.06 -11.87
N ASN A 297 -12.60 -8.33 -11.77
CA ASN A 297 -11.19 -8.70 -11.84
C ASN A 297 -10.60 -8.76 -13.26
N SER A 298 -11.29 -8.25 -14.29
CA SER A 298 -10.82 -8.32 -15.69
C SER A 298 -9.52 -7.54 -15.96
N GLN A 299 -9.19 -6.54 -15.13
CA GLN A 299 -7.91 -5.84 -15.13
C GLN A 299 -6.89 -6.41 -14.11
N GLY A 300 -7.25 -7.48 -13.39
CA GLY A 300 -6.41 -8.11 -12.37
C GLY A 300 -6.46 -7.47 -10.98
N PHE A 301 -7.28 -6.43 -10.77
CA PHE A 301 -7.42 -5.74 -9.49
C PHE A 301 -8.73 -6.08 -8.75
N TRP A 302 -8.79 -5.70 -7.47
CA TRP A 302 -10.02 -5.66 -6.67
C TRP A 302 -10.87 -4.43 -7.03
N GLN A 303 -11.34 -4.38 -8.28
CA GLN A 303 -12.08 -3.25 -8.86
C GLN A 303 -13.59 -3.39 -8.63
N ILE A 304 -14.23 -2.31 -8.17
CA ILE A 304 -15.63 -2.26 -7.75
C ILE A 304 -16.29 -1.05 -8.42
N GLN A 305 -17.60 -1.13 -8.69
CA GLN A 305 -18.41 0.03 -9.06
C GLN A 305 -18.46 1.06 -7.92
N SER A 306 -18.19 2.33 -8.23
CA SER A 306 -18.23 3.44 -7.27
C SER A 306 -18.92 4.65 -7.89
N THR A 307 -20.24 4.55 -8.03
CA THR A 307 -21.01 5.44 -8.92
C THR A 307 -21.55 6.71 -8.27
N SER A 308 -21.25 6.95 -6.99
CA SER A 308 -21.58 8.20 -6.30
C SER A 308 -20.65 8.50 -5.12
N ALA A 309 -20.76 9.71 -4.58
CA ALA A 309 -20.24 10.12 -3.28
C ALA A 309 -21.24 11.08 -2.61
N THR A 310 -21.14 11.31 -1.31
CA THR A 310 -21.87 12.41 -0.64
C THR A 310 -20.93 13.27 0.17
N ILE A 311 -21.13 14.59 0.14
CA ILE A 311 -20.39 15.57 0.94
C ILE A 311 -21.41 16.39 1.73
N ASN A 312 -21.39 16.32 3.07
CA ASN A 312 -22.39 16.93 3.95
C ASN A 312 -23.85 16.60 3.57
N GLY A 313 -24.07 15.38 3.06
CA GLY A 313 -25.37 14.92 2.56
C GLY A 313 -25.72 15.32 1.11
N GLU A 314 -24.97 16.20 0.46
CA GLU A 314 -25.16 16.51 -0.97
C GLU A 314 -24.54 15.41 -1.86
N THR A 315 -25.34 14.82 -2.75
CA THR A 315 -24.88 13.71 -3.64
C THR A 315 -24.11 14.22 -4.86
N VAL A 316 -22.88 13.72 -5.02
CA VAL A 316 -22.08 13.82 -6.24
C VAL A 316 -22.32 12.56 -7.07
N ASN A 317 -22.96 12.69 -8.24
CA ASN A 317 -23.21 11.56 -9.15
C ASN A 317 -21.98 11.28 -10.02
N ARG A 318 -21.53 10.03 -10.06
CA ARG A 318 -20.28 9.57 -10.69
C ARG A 318 -20.57 8.38 -11.63
N SER A 319 -21.53 8.57 -12.53
CA SER A 319 -22.06 7.48 -13.38
C SER A 319 -20.97 6.81 -14.22
N GLY A 320 -20.86 5.48 -14.13
CA GLY A 320 -19.86 4.68 -14.84
C GLY A 320 -18.46 4.66 -14.18
N ASN A 321 -18.31 5.23 -12.99
CA ASN A 321 -17.05 5.25 -12.25
C ASN A 321 -16.80 3.96 -11.46
N THR A 322 -15.52 3.56 -11.37
CA THR A 322 -15.02 2.44 -10.55
C THR A 322 -13.95 2.90 -9.57
N SER A 323 -13.68 2.07 -8.57
CA SER A 323 -12.54 2.20 -7.64
C SER A 323 -11.86 0.84 -7.43
N ILE A 324 -10.55 0.82 -7.19
CA ILE A 324 -9.85 -0.37 -6.65
C ILE A 324 -9.60 -0.23 -5.16
N MET A 325 -9.71 -1.34 -4.43
CA MET A 325 -9.33 -1.44 -3.01
C MET A 325 -7.84 -1.79 -2.94
N ASP A 326 -6.99 -0.85 -2.51
CA ASP A 326 -5.52 -0.95 -2.63
C ASP A 326 -4.77 -0.65 -1.31
N THR A 327 -4.50 -1.69 -0.53
CA THR A 327 -3.66 -1.62 0.70
C THR A 327 -2.20 -1.25 0.43
N GLY A 328 -1.75 -1.28 -0.83
CA GLY A 328 -0.43 -0.83 -1.23
C GLY A 328 -0.41 0.61 -1.76
N THR A 329 -1.40 1.45 -1.42
CA THR A 329 -1.40 2.90 -1.71
C THR A 329 -1.94 3.70 -0.51
N THR A 330 -1.14 4.64 -0.01
CA THR A 330 -1.51 5.51 1.12
C THR A 330 -2.79 6.34 0.95
N LEU A 331 -3.03 6.84 -0.28
CA LEU A 331 -3.97 7.94 -0.54
C LEU A 331 -5.28 7.47 -1.18
N CYS A 332 -6.35 8.20 -0.91
CA CYS A 332 -7.60 8.10 -1.66
C CYS A 332 -7.46 8.94 -2.95
N LEU A 333 -7.36 8.31 -4.12
CA LEU A 333 -7.26 9.01 -5.40
C LEU A 333 -8.60 8.97 -6.13
N VAL A 334 -9.20 10.14 -6.33
CA VAL A 334 -10.53 10.30 -6.94
C VAL A 334 -10.54 11.30 -8.10
N ASP A 335 -11.63 11.32 -8.86
CA ASP A 335 -11.78 12.24 -9.99
C ASP A 335 -11.67 13.72 -9.58
N ASP A 336 -11.29 14.54 -10.55
CA ASP A 336 -10.99 15.97 -10.35
C ASP A 336 -12.17 16.79 -9.84
N ALA A 337 -13.42 16.38 -10.05
CA ALA A 337 -14.60 17.09 -9.56
C ALA A 337 -14.97 16.68 -8.13
N LEU A 338 -14.79 15.40 -7.76
CA LEU A 338 -15.01 14.95 -6.39
C LEU A 338 -13.99 15.56 -5.42
N VAL A 339 -12.69 15.54 -5.75
CA VAL A 339 -11.66 16.15 -4.90
C VAL A 339 -11.85 17.66 -4.74
N ASP A 340 -12.21 18.37 -5.82
CA ASP A 340 -12.47 19.82 -5.77
C ASP A 340 -13.71 20.14 -4.92
N ALA A 341 -14.73 19.28 -4.93
CA ALA A 341 -15.90 19.42 -4.07
C ALA A 341 -15.58 19.17 -2.59
N VAL A 342 -14.75 18.17 -2.28
CA VAL A 342 -14.29 17.87 -0.91
C VAL A 342 -13.54 19.07 -0.32
N TYR A 343 -12.49 19.56 -0.97
CA TYR A 343 -11.67 20.63 -0.39
C TYR A 343 -12.38 21.99 -0.43
N LYS A 344 -13.33 22.21 -1.33
CA LYS A 344 -14.22 23.38 -1.27
C LYS A 344 -15.09 23.42 0.01
N ALA A 345 -15.36 22.27 0.63
CA ALA A 345 -16.13 22.19 1.88
C ALA A 345 -15.26 22.39 3.15
N ILE A 346 -13.94 22.52 3.03
CA ILE A 346 -13.01 22.64 4.16
C ILE A 346 -12.53 24.10 4.31
N PRO A 347 -12.73 24.76 5.46
CA PRO A 347 -12.28 26.13 5.68
C PRO A 347 -10.77 26.31 5.46
N GLY A 348 -10.40 27.24 4.58
CA GLY A 348 -9.01 27.58 4.28
C GLY A 348 -8.23 26.56 3.43
N ALA A 349 -8.88 25.49 2.96
CA ALA A 349 -8.25 24.53 2.06
C ALA A 349 -7.94 25.14 0.68
N GLN A 350 -6.86 24.68 0.06
CA GLN A 350 -6.38 25.16 -1.23
C GLN A 350 -5.54 24.09 -1.94
N TYR A 351 -5.41 24.21 -3.26
CA TYR A 351 -4.48 23.39 -4.03
C TYR A 351 -3.09 24.04 -4.04
N ASP A 352 -2.11 23.43 -3.37
CA ASP A 352 -0.74 23.91 -3.38
C ASP A 352 0.04 23.28 -4.54
N GLN A 353 0.44 24.13 -5.50
CA GLN A 353 1.23 23.73 -6.67
C GLN A 353 2.65 23.28 -6.31
N ASN A 354 3.20 23.63 -5.15
CA ASN A 354 4.53 23.19 -4.71
C ASN A 354 4.49 21.75 -4.18
N ASN A 355 3.47 21.44 -3.38
CA ASN A 355 3.18 20.10 -2.88
C ASN A 355 2.39 19.23 -3.89
N GLN A 356 1.91 19.80 -5.02
CA GLN A 356 1.12 19.11 -6.04
C GLN A 356 -0.10 18.36 -5.45
N GLY A 357 -0.85 19.03 -4.60
CA GLY A 357 -2.03 18.44 -3.97
C GLY A 357 -2.83 19.45 -3.18
N TYR A 358 -4.01 19.03 -2.76
CA TYR A 358 -4.79 19.77 -1.78
C TYR A 358 -4.14 19.74 -0.41
N VAL A 359 -4.11 20.92 0.22
CA VAL A 359 -3.65 21.15 1.58
C VAL A 359 -4.70 21.98 2.33
N PHE A 360 -4.78 21.82 3.64
CA PHE A 360 -5.70 22.60 4.49
C PHE A 360 -5.09 22.92 5.85
N PRO A 361 -5.61 23.90 6.61
CA PRO A 361 -5.00 24.33 7.86
C PRO A 361 -4.90 23.18 8.87
N ALA A 362 -3.72 23.03 9.47
CA ALA A 362 -3.44 22.01 10.50
C ALA A 362 -4.19 22.24 11.83
N SER A 363 -4.99 23.32 11.91
CA SER A 363 -5.83 23.69 13.04
C SER A 363 -7.33 23.48 12.79
N THR A 364 -7.73 22.92 11.63
CA THR A 364 -9.14 22.65 11.31
C THR A 364 -9.67 21.51 12.20
N SER A 365 -10.80 21.73 12.87
CA SER A 365 -11.36 20.75 13.81
C SER A 365 -12.18 19.66 13.12
N ALA A 366 -12.47 18.56 13.82
CA ALA A 366 -13.38 17.53 13.33
C ALA A 366 -14.80 18.04 13.04
N ASP A 367 -15.24 19.15 13.64
CA ASP A 367 -16.53 19.79 13.33
C ASP A 367 -16.47 20.63 12.05
N ASP A 368 -15.31 21.22 11.73
CA ASP A 368 -15.06 22.03 10.53
C ASP A 368 -14.76 21.19 9.28
N LEU A 369 -14.44 19.90 9.44
CA LEU A 369 -14.24 18.96 8.32
C LEU A 369 -15.60 18.37 7.86
N PRO A 370 -15.82 18.19 6.55
CA PRO A 370 -17.09 17.68 6.03
C PRO A 370 -17.34 16.22 6.43
N GLU A 371 -18.61 15.81 6.46
CA GLU A 371 -18.95 14.39 6.34
C GLU A 371 -18.77 13.96 4.88
N ILE A 372 -17.91 12.96 4.64
CA ILE A 372 -17.66 12.41 3.30
C ILE A 372 -18.09 10.94 3.33
N LYS A 373 -18.88 10.52 2.32
CA LYS A 373 -19.17 9.11 2.08
C LYS A 373 -18.89 8.73 0.63
N LEU A 374 -18.40 7.52 0.42
CA LEU A 374 -17.90 7.00 -0.86
C LEU A 374 -18.64 5.71 -1.23
N ALA A 375 -19.05 5.54 -2.49
CA ALA A 375 -19.75 4.34 -2.93
C ALA A 375 -18.79 3.14 -3.07
N ILE A 376 -19.22 1.99 -2.56
CA ILE A 376 -18.64 0.66 -2.77
C ILE A 376 -19.79 -0.26 -3.15
N GLY A 377 -19.97 -0.48 -4.46
CA GLY A 377 -21.21 -1.03 -5.02
C GLY A 377 -22.38 -0.06 -4.78
N ASP A 378 -23.49 -0.60 -4.29
CA ASP A 378 -24.70 0.17 -3.92
C ASP A 378 -24.67 0.72 -2.48
N SER A 379 -23.65 0.38 -1.68
CA SER A 379 -23.49 0.84 -0.29
C SER A 379 -22.48 1.97 -0.17
N MET A 380 -22.57 2.76 0.90
CA MET A 380 -21.77 3.97 1.12
C MET A 380 -20.91 3.84 2.38
N VAL A 381 -19.58 3.75 2.23
CA VAL A 381 -18.66 3.83 3.38
C VAL A 381 -18.48 5.27 3.82
N THR A 382 -18.43 5.52 5.13
CA THR A 382 -18.13 6.85 5.70
C THR A 382 -16.63 6.97 5.89
N PHE A 383 -16.04 8.06 5.38
CA PHE A 383 -14.62 8.36 5.50
C PHE A 383 -14.35 9.01 6.87
N GLN A 384 -13.37 8.53 7.64
CA GLN A 384 -13.05 9.12 8.95
C GLN A 384 -12.43 10.50 8.78
N LYS A 385 -12.89 11.49 9.54
CA LYS A 385 -12.45 12.88 9.41
C LYS A 385 -10.99 13.07 9.83
N GLU A 386 -10.51 12.29 10.79
CA GLU A 386 -9.12 12.36 11.24
C GLU A 386 -8.10 11.91 10.19
N ASP A 387 -8.50 10.97 9.32
CA ASP A 387 -7.70 10.46 8.21
C ASP A 387 -7.60 11.45 7.04
N LEU A 388 -8.39 12.53 7.06
CA LEU A 388 -8.42 13.51 5.97
C LEU A 388 -7.12 14.32 5.86
N GLY A 389 -6.35 14.44 6.96
CA GLY A 389 -5.04 15.10 7.01
C GLY A 389 -3.89 14.12 7.21
N PHE A 390 -3.18 13.79 6.13
CA PHE A 390 -2.19 12.70 6.11
C PHE A 390 -0.79 13.10 6.59
N ALA A 391 -0.24 14.23 6.12
CA ALA A 391 1.15 14.62 6.41
C ALA A 391 1.29 16.14 6.62
N ASP A 392 2.37 16.60 7.25
CA ASP A 392 2.74 18.02 7.24
C ASP A 392 3.02 18.49 5.81
N ALA A 393 2.41 19.60 5.39
CA ALA A 393 2.66 20.27 4.11
C ALA A 393 3.46 21.58 4.27
N GLY A 394 3.79 21.96 5.51
CA GLY A 394 4.46 23.21 5.86
C GLY A 394 3.50 24.41 5.93
N ASN A 395 4.03 25.53 6.44
CA ASN A 395 3.32 26.79 6.60
C ASN A 395 2.03 26.70 7.44
N GLY A 396 1.93 25.70 8.33
CA GLY A 396 0.73 25.46 9.15
C GLY A 396 -0.40 24.71 8.43
N ASN A 397 -0.12 24.04 7.31
CA ASN A 397 -1.09 23.20 6.59
C ASN A 397 -0.70 21.71 6.69
N VAL A 398 -1.71 20.84 6.64
CA VAL A 398 -1.55 19.41 6.37
C VAL A 398 -1.90 19.10 4.91
N TYR A 399 -1.25 18.10 4.34
CA TYR A 399 -1.54 17.52 3.05
C TYR A 399 -2.78 16.63 3.14
N GLY A 400 -3.74 16.83 2.25
CA GLY A 400 -4.97 16.06 2.19
C GLY A 400 -4.71 14.60 1.78
N SER A 401 -5.39 13.65 2.42
CA SER A 401 -5.31 12.23 2.05
C SER A 401 -6.16 11.88 0.81
N ILE A 402 -7.17 12.70 0.49
CA ILE A 402 -7.93 12.62 -0.75
C ILE A 402 -7.24 13.52 -1.79
N GLN A 403 -6.88 12.98 -2.95
CA GLN A 403 -6.20 13.70 -4.03
C GLN A 403 -6.76 13.35 -5.42
N SER A 404 -6.35 14.11 -6.43
CA SER A 404 -6.69 13.85 -7.83
C SER A 404 -6.09 12.54 -8.32
N ARG A 405 -6.87 11.68 -8.95
CA ARG A 405 -6.40 10.49 -9.69
C ARG A 405 -5.76 10.81 -11.05
N GLY A 406 -5.62 12.10 -11.38
CA GLY A 406 -5.12 12.55 -12.66
C GLY A 406 -5.89 11.95 -13.84
N SER A 407 -5.16 11.31 -14.76
CA SER A 407 -5.68 10.76 -16.01
C SER A 407 -6.26 9.34 -15.90
N MET A 408 -6.49 8.81 -14.71
CA MET A 408 -7.13 7.49 -14.55
C MET A 408 -8.63 7.55 -14.82
N ASP A 409 -9.17 6.46 -15.35
CA ASP A 409 -10.61 6.17 -15.50
C ASP A 409 -11.19 5.45 -14.25
N MET A 410 -10.34 4.84 -13.44
CA MET A 410 -10.62 4.26 -12.11
C MET A 410 -10.07 5.12 -10.95
N ASP A 411 -10.77 5.13 -9.81
CA ASP A 411 -10.26 5.63 -8.52
C ASP A 411 -9.36 4.60 -7.82
N ILE A 412 -8.63 5.04 -6.80
CA ILE A 412 -7.92 4.17 -5.85
C ILE A 412 -8.42 4.48 -4.44
N TYR A 413 -9.03 3.50 -3.79
CA TYR A 413 -9.39 3.56 -2.38
C TYR A 413 -8.26 2.89 -1.60
N GLY A 414 -7.24 3.70 -1.32
CA GLY A 414 -6.07 3.34 -0.55
C GLY A 414 -6.32 3.31 0.95
N ASP A 415 -5.25 3.23 1.75
CA ASP A 415 -5.26 3.17 3.22
C ASP A 415 -6.16 4.24 3.83
N ALA A 416 -6.11 5.47 3.33
CA ALA A 416 -6.97 6.58 3.74
C ALA A 416 -8.50 6.28 3.69
N VAL A 417 -8.94 5.32 2.87
CA VAL A 417 -10.33 4.82 2.87
C VAL A 417 -10.42 3.47 3.61
N LEU A 418 -9.44 2.59 3.44
CA LEU A 418 -9.47 1.23 3.98
C LEU A 418 -9.38 1.20 5.51
N LYS A 419 -8.70 2.16 6.16
CA LYS A 419 -8.73 2.32 7.62
C LYS A 419 -10.14 2.57 8.17
N ALA A 420 -11.06 3.14 7.37
CA ALA A 420 -12.44 3.37 7.80
C ALA A 420 -13.29 2.09 7.87
N MET A 421 -12.75 0.92 7.51
CA MET A 421 -13.49 -0.34 7.45
C MET A 421 -12.66 -1.56 7.88
N TYR A 422 -13.35 -2.63 8.25
CA TYR A 422 -12.78 -3.97 8.13
C TYR A 422 -13.06 -4.49 6.72
N ALA A 423 -12.00 -4.72 5.94
CA ALA A 423 -12.08 -5.07 4.52
C ALA A 423 -11.92 -6.58 4.30
N ILE A 424 -12.77 -7.18 3.47
CA ILE A 424 -12.87 -8.63 3.28
C ILE A 424 -12.77 -8.92 1.78
N PHE A 425 -11.69 -9.58 1.39
CA PHE A 425 -11.33 -9.87 0.00
C PHE A 425 -11.67 -11.33 -0.31
N ASP A 426 -12.84 -11.56 -0.90
CA ASP A 426 -13.47 -12.88 -0.98
C ASP A 426 -13.52 -13.42 -2.42
N MET A 427 -12.94 -14.61 -2.65
CA MET A 427 -12.92 -15.34 -3.93
C MET A 427 -13.79 -16.62 -3.92
N ASN A 428 -14.56 -16.86 -2.85
CA ASN A 428 -15.36 -18.08 -2.69
C ASN A 428 -16.22 -18.40 -3.93
N ASN A 429 -16.17 -19.67 -4.34
CA ASN A 429 -16.91 -20.21 -5.49
C ASN A 429 -16.52 -19.60 -6.85
N GLY A 430 -15.41 -18.87 -6.95
CA GLY A 430 -14.90 -18.33 -8.22
C GLY A 430 -15.68 -17.13 -8.77
N SER A 431 -16.45 -16.44 -7.93
CA SER A 431 -17.09 -15.16 -8.25
C SER A 431 -16.62 -14.15 -7.20
N PRO A 432 -15.56 -13.36 -7.47
CA PRO A 432 -14.96 -12.52 -6.46
C PRO A 432 -15.89 -11.38 -6.05
N ARG A 433 -15.88 -11.08 -4.76
CA ARG A 433 -16.67 -10.02 -4.13
C ARG A 433 -15.84 -9.36 -3.03
N PHE A 434 -16.08 -8.07 -2.81
CA PHE A 434 -15.47 -7.33 -1.72
C PHE A 434 -16.52 -7.11 -0.63
N GLY A 435 -16.26 -7.68 0.55
CA GLY A 435 -17.04 -7.47 1.76
C GLY A 435 -16.45 -6.33 2.60
N TRP A 436 -17.28 -5.56 3.30
CA TRP A 436 -16.80 -4.59 4.28
C TRP A 436 -17.82 -4.27 5.38
N VAL A 437 -17.31 -3.90 6.56
CA VAL A 437 -18.08 -3.27 7.64
C VAL A 437 -17.37 -2.02 8.13
N GLN A 438 -18.14 -0.97 8.47
CA GLN A 438 -17.61 0.30 8.94
C GLN A 438 -16.87 0.11 10.29
N ARG A 439 -15.60 0.52 10.36
CA ARG A 439 -14.84 0.62 11.61
C ARG A 439 -15.43 1.74 12.46
N LYS A 440 -15.60 1.51 13.77
CA LYS A 440 -16.21 2.47 14.70
C LYS A 440 -15.17 3.20 15.53
N GLU A 441 -14.89 4.44 15.17
CA GLU A 441 -14.17 5.35 16.05
C GLU A 441 -15.14 6.01 17.04
N ALA A 442 -14.79 6.03 18.33
CA ALA A 442 -15.55 6.76 19.35
C ALA A 442 -15.14 8.25 19.43
N THR A 443 -13.93 8.58 18.98
CA THR A 443 -13.40 9.95 18.86
C THR A 443 -12.99 10.25 17.41
N GLN A 444 -12.43 11.43 17.15
CA GLN A 444 -11.89 11.85 15.85
C GLN A 444 -10.66 12.74 16.11
N ASN A 445 -9.48 12.13 16.15
CA ASN A 445 -8.22 12.75 16.54
C ASN A 445 -7.57 13.49 15.35
N THR A 446 -8.12 14.66 14.98
CA THR A 446 -7.59 15.52 13.90
C THR A 446 -6.27 16.23 14.21
N THR A 447 -5.47 15.72 15.16
CA THR A 447 -4.15 16.28 15.49
C THR A 447 -3.24 16.27 14.26
N ALA A 448 -2.46 17.33 14.04
CA ALA A 448 -1.50 17.39 12.94
C ALA A 448 -0.49 16.22 13.02
N PRO A 449 -0.24 15.49 11.92
CA PRO A 449 0.81 14.46 11.84
C PRO A 449 2.16 15.03 12.31
N PRO A 450 2.96 14.30 13.11
CA PRO A 450 4.18 14.84 13.68
C PRO A 450 5.20 15.30 12.63
N SER A 451 5.44 16.60 12.54
CA SER A 451 6.53 17.17 11.74
C SER A 451 7.89 16.65 12.21
N GLN A 452 8.79 16.38 11.26
CA GLN A 452 10.10 15.75 11.50
C GLN A 452 11.27 16.62 11.00
#